data_AF-A0A8C2FIE8-F1
#
_entry.id   AF-A0A8C2FIE8-F1
#
_cell.length_a   1.000
_cell.length_b   1.000
_cell.length_c   1.000
_cell.angle_alpha   90.00
_cell.angle_beta   90.00
_cell.angle_gamma   90.00
#
_symmetry.space_group_name_H-M   'P 1'
#
loop_
_entity.id
_entity.type
_entity.pdbx_description
1 polymer ?
#
loop_
_entity_poly.entity_id
_entity_poly.type
_entity_poly.pdbx_seq_one_letter_code
_entity_poly.pdbx_strand_id
1 'polypeptide(L)'
;MAIVHSLTSTQLRTRGHMQASLATIWILSGVLAAPTLLFRTTVYDSETNRTSCAMDFSLVVSKPGQETFWIAGLSISSTALGFLIPLLAMMVCYGFIGCTVTRHFNSLRKEDQRKRRLLKIITTLVVVFAACWMPFHVVKTMDALSYLNLAPDSCTFLNLLLLAHPYATCLAYVNSCLNPLLYAFFDLRFRSQCLCLLNLKKAL
;
A
#
# COMPACT_ATOMS: atom_id res chain seq x y z
N MET A 1 7.99 18.68 0.54
CA MET A 1 8.40 19.91 1.27
C MET A 1 9.86 19.97 1.74
N ALA A 2 10.66 18.90 1.73
CA ALA A 2 12.08 18.95 2.09
C ALA A 2 13.00 19.68 1.08
N ILE A 3 12.47 20.03 -0.10
CA ILE A 3 13.26 20.60 -1.19
C ILE A 3 13.12 22.13 -1.29
N VAL A 4 12.06 22.71 -0.71
CA VAL A 4 11.70 24.13 -0.96
C VAL A 4 12.09 25.08 0.19
N HIS A 5 12.18 24.61 1.44
CA HIS A 5 12.58 25.46 2.59
C HIS A 5 13.59 24.75 3.48
N SER A 6 14.89 24.91 3.23
CA SER A 6 15.94 24.12 3.90
C SER A 6 16.60 24.76 5.12
N LEU A 7 16.29 26.00 5.53
CA LEU A 7 17.13 26.70 6.52
C LEU A 7 16.42 27.29 7.75
N THR A 8 15.09 27.32 7.83
CA THR A 8 14.38 27.86 9.02
C THR A 8 13.45 26.83 9.71
N SER A 9 13.32 25.62 9.13
CA SER A 9 12.36 24.57 9.53
C SER A 9 13.02 23.38 10.26
N THR A 10 14.11 23.63 10.98
CA THR A 10 14.99 22.53 11.45
C THR A 10 14.83 22.19 12.93
N GLN A 11 14.33 23.09 13.78
CA GLN A 11 14.17 22.83 15.22
C GLN A 11 12.71 22.63 15.69
N LEU A 12 11.72 23.28 15.05
CA LEU A 12 10.30 23.16 15.43
C LEU A 12 9.50 22.08 14.68
N ARG A 13 10.13 21.40 13.69
CA ARG A 13 9.65 20.10 13.16
C ARG A 13 10.00 19.00 14.19
N THR A 14 9.59 19.26 15.43
CA THR A 14 9.90 18.55 16.66
C THR A 14 9.46 17.11 16.55
N ARG A 15 10.20 16.20 17.18
CA ARG A 15 9.83 14.79 17.34
C ARG A 15 8.34 14.59 17.63
N GLY A 16 7.71 15.51 18.37
CA GLY A 16 6.27 15.54 18.62
C GLY A 16 5.37 15.53 17.38
N HIS A 17 5.62 16.37 16.35
CA HIS A 17 4.81 16.34 15.13
C HIS A 17 4.97 15.04 14.34
N MET A 18 6.20 14.50 14.31
CA MET A 18 6.47 13.20 13.67
C MET A 18 5.79 12.07 14.45
N GLN A 19 5.89 12.06 15.78
CA GLN A 19 5.23 11.09 16.65
C GLN A 19 3.71 11.19 16.54
N ALA A 20 3.14 12.40 16.53
CA ALA A 20 1.71 12.62 16.34
C ALA A 20 1.23 12.12 14.97
N SER A 21 1.99 12.38 13.90
CA SER A 21 1.66 11.85 12.57
C SER A 21 1.70 10.32 12.51
N LEU A 22 2.70 9.69 13.13
CA LEU A 22 2.81 8.24 13.23
C LEU A 22 1.67 7.66 14.05
N ALA A 23 1.37 8.24 15.22
CA ALA A 23 0.26 7.82 16.07
C ALA A 23 -1.08 7.92 15.32
N THR A 24 -1.28 9.01 14.56
CA THR A 24 -2.47 9.20 13.74
C THR A 24 -2.58 8.12 12.66
N ILE A 25 -1.48 7.82 11.95
CA ILE A 25 -1.45 6.76 10.93
C ILE A 25 -1.79 5.41 11.55
N TRP A 26 -1.22 5.08 12.71
CA TRP A 26 -1.49 3.81 13.39
C TRP A 26 -2.93 3.69 13.87
N ILE A 27 -3.46 4.73 14.52
CA ILE A 27 -4.85 4.76 14.99
C ILE A 27 -5.80 4.65 13.81
N LEU A 28 -5.61 5.45 12.77
CA LEU A 28 -6.44 5.42 11.56
C LEU A 28 -6.38 4.06 10.87
N SER A 29 -5.19 3.46 10.76
CA SER A 29 -5.03 2.12 10.18
C SER A 29 -5.78 1.06 11.00
N GLY A 30 -5.72 1.12 12.33
CA GLY A 30 -6.45 0.23 13.22
C GLY A 30 -7.97 0.39 13.08
N VAL A 31 -8.46 1.62 13.04
CA VAL A 31 -9.89 1.92 12.83
C VAL A 31 -10.37 1.41 11.48
N LEU A 32 -9.62 1.64 10.40
CA LEU A 32 -9.97 1.16 9.06
C LEU A 32 -9.90 -0.37 8.93
N ALA A 33 -9.04 -1.03 9.71
CA ALA A 33 -8.94 -2.49 9.74
C ALA A 33 -10.02 -3.15 10.62
N ALA A 34 -10.62 -2.41 11.56
CA ALA A 34 -11.56 -2.94 12.54
C ALA A 34 -12.76 -3.70 11.92
N PRO A 35 -13.42 -3.23 10.83
CA PRO A 35 -14.51 -3.98 10.21
C PRO A 35 -14.07 -5.37 9.73
N THR A 36 -12.86 -5.47 9.17
CA THR A 36 -12.32 -6.77 8.72
C THR A 36 -12.06 -7.70 9.89
N LEU A 37 -11.63 -7.16 11.04
CA LEU A 37 -11.39 -7.94 12.25
C LEU A 37 -12.71 -8.43 12.88
N LEU A 38 -13.72 -7.58 12.94
CA LEU A 38 -15.01 -7.88 13.59
C LEU A 38 -15.85 -8.89 12.79
N PHE A 39 -15.83 -8.79 11.46
CA PHE A 39 -16.64 -9.63 10.58
C PHE A 39 -15.92 -10.90 10.10
N ARG A 40 -14.64 -11.11 10.45
CA ARG A 40 -13.94 -12.36 10.09
C ARG A 40 -14.31 -13.48 11.06
N THR A 41 -14.72 -14.61 10.50
CA THR A 41 -14.99 -15.83 11.26
C THR A 41 -14.51 -17.07 10.50
N THR A 42 -14.57 -18.23 11.16
CA THR A 42 -14.38 -19.53 10.52
C THR A 42 -15.72 -20.09 10.11
N VAL A 43 -15.89 -20.37 8.82
CA VAL A 43 -17.10 -20.97 8.26
C VAL A 43 -16.77 -22.40 7.87
N TYR A 44 -17.54 -23.35 8.41
CA TYR A 44 -17.42 -24.76 8.05
C TYR A 44 -18.39 -25.07 6.92
N ASP A 45 -17.86 -25.59 5.83
CA ASP A 45 -18.62 -26.08 4.69
C ASP A 45 -18.71 -27.60 4.76
N SER A 46 -19.92 -28.11 4.98
CA SER A 46 -20.21 -29.54 5.08
C SER A 46 -20.13 -30.26 3.73
N GLU A 47 -20.34 -29.58 2.61
CA GLU A 47 -20.30 -30.18 1.27
C GLU A 47 -18.87 -30.45 0.84
N THR A 48 -17.96 -29.52 1.13
CA THR A 48 -16.54 -29.67 0.81
C THR A 48 -15.70 -30.24 1.97
N ASN A 49 -16.31 -30.41 3.15
CA ASN A 49 -15.64 -30.80 4.41
C ASN A 49 -14.42 -29.93 4.71
N ARG A 50 -14.57 -28.60 4.55
CA ARG A 50 -13.50 -27.62 4.72
C ARG A 50 -13.93 -26.48 5.63
N THR A 51 -13.03 -26.10 6.53
CA THR A 51 -13.17 -24.87 7.32
C THR A 51 -12.38 -23.76 6.64
N SER A 52 -13.07 -22.69 6.26
CA SER A 52 -12.47 -21.52 5.61
C SER A 52 -12.57 -20.31 6.53
N CYS A 53 -11.58 -19.41 6.46
CA CYS A 53 -11.67 -18.10 7.11
C CYS A 53 -12.28 -17.12 6.11
N ALA A 54 -13.50 -16.65 6.40
CA ALA A 54 -14.28 -15.81 5.51
C ALA A 54 -14.89 -14.63 6.28
N MET A 55 -15.38 -13.66 5.52
CA MET A 55 -16.19 -12.58 6.07
C MET A 55 -17.61 -13.10 6.28
N ASP A 56 -18.19 -12.84 7.45
CA ASP A 56 -19.58 -13.14 7.79
C ASP A 56 -20.29 -11.85 8.19
N PHE A 57 -21.33 -11.50 7.43
CA PHE A 57 -22.13 -10.29 7.63
C PHE A 57 -23.47 -10.58 8.30
N SER A 58 -23.71 -11.80 8.79
CA SER A 58 -24.93 -12.21 9.48
C SER A 58 -25.31 -11.30 10.66
N LEU A 59 -24.33 -10.69 11.32
CA LEU A 59 -24.52 -9.76 12.43
C LEU A 59 -25.12 -8.40 12.03
N VAL A 60 -25.02 -8.00 10.75
CA VAL A 60 -25.44 -6.67 10.26
C VAL A 60 -26.47 -6.74 9.11
N VAL A 61 -26.67 -7.93 8.55
CA VAL A 61 -27.62 -8.18 7.46
C VAL A 61 -28.92 -8.73 8.03
N SER A 62 -30.02 -8.01 7.80
CA SER A 62 -31.36 -8.47 8.23
C SER A 62 -32.27 -8.87 7.06
N LYS A 63 -31.89 -8.54 5.83
CA LYS A 63 -32.66 -8.85 4.61
C LYS A 63 -31.79 -9.51 3.53
N PRO A 64 -32.35 -10.46 2.76
CA PRO A 64 -31.69 -11.02 1.58
C PRO A 64 -31.28 -9.89 0.61
N GLY A 65 -30.03 -9.91 0.14
CA GLY A 65 -29.47 -8.91 -0.77
C GLY A 65 -28.75 -7.73 -0.11
N GLN A 66 -28.81 -7.54 1.22
CA GLN A 66 -27.97 -6.53 1.89
C GLN A 66 -26.50 -6.97 2.05
N GLU A 67 -26.26 -8.28 2.09
CA GLU A 67 -24.92 -8.86 2.23
C GLU A 67 -23.99 -8.46 1.08
N THR A 68 -24.49 -8.51 -0.17
CA THR A 68 -23.73 -8.14 -1.36
C THR A 68 -23.31 -6.67 -1.33
N PHE A 69 -24.17 -5.78 -0.81
CA PHE A 69 -23.83 -4.37 -0.61
C PHE A 69 -22.74 -4.17 0.45
N TRP A 70 -22.74 -4.94 1.54
CA TRP A 70 -21.68 -4.87 2.55
C TRP A 70 -20.34 -5.37 2.02
N ILE A 71 -20.35 -6.51 1.32
CA ILE A 71 -19.16 -7.08 0.66
C ILE A 71 -18.57 -6.07 -0.33
N ALA A 72 -19.41 -5.55 -1.23
CA ALA A 72 -18.98 -4.61 -2.25
C ALA A 72 -18.54 -3.27 -1.65
N GLY A 73 -19.29 -2.73 -0.69
CA GLY A 73 -18.99 -1.46 -0.02
C GLY A 73 -17.67 -1.50 0.74
N LEU A 74 -17.42 -2.55 1.53
CA LEU A 74 -16.14 -2.74 2.23
C LEU A 74 -14.99 -2.97 1.25
N SER A 75 -15.23 -3.69 0.16
CA SER A 75 -14.21 -3.93 -0.85
C SER A 75 -13.80 -2.67 -1.59
N ILE A 76 -14.78 -1.88 -2.05
CA ILE A 76 -14.56 -0.62 -2.76
C ILE A 76 -13.94 0.41 -1.83
N SER A 77 -14.45 0.57 -0.61
CA SER A 77 -13.89 1.52 0.37
C SER A 77 -12.45 1.16 0.75
N SER A 78 -12.16 -0.12 0.97
CA SER A 78 -10.80 -0.62 1.20
C SER A 78 -9.87 -0.34 0.02
N THR A 79 -10.33 -0.50 -1.22
CA THR A 79 -9.54 -0.15 -2.41
C THR A 79 -9.32 1.37 -2.52
N ALA A 80 -10.34 2.17 -2.26
CA ALA A 80 -10.23 3.63 -2.34
C ALA A 80 -9.26 4.18 -1.29
N LEU A 81 -9.45 3.80 -0.02
CA LEU A 81 -8.70 4.31 1.12
C LEU A 81 -7.30 3.68 1.24
N GLY A 82 -7.18 2.38 0.91
CA GLY A 82 -5.94 1.63 1.05
C GLY A 82 -4.99 1.76 -0.16
N PHE A 83 -5.49 2.15 -1.33
CA PHE A 83 -4.68 2.16 -2.55
C PHE A 83 -4.85 3.42 -3.39
N LEU A 84 -6.06 3.74 -3.87
CA LEU A 84 -6.25 4.82 -4.85
C LEU A 84 -5.92 6.20 -4.27
N ILE A 85 -6.45 6.55 -3.10
CA ILE A 85 -6.18 7.84 -2.45
C ILE A 85 -4.69 7.97 -2.11
N PRO A 86 -4.03 6.99 -1.46
CA PRO A 86 -2.58 7.01 -1.24
C PRO A 86 -1.79 7.18 -2.55
N LEU A 87 -2.13 6.42 -3.59
CA LEU A 87 -1.43 6.48 -4.88
C LEU A 87 -1.56 7.84 -5.54
N LEU A 88 -2.77 8.40 -5.60
CA LEU A 88 -3.02 9.72 -6.16
C LEU A 88 -2.28 10.81 -5.37
N ALA A 89 -2.33 10.77 -4.04
CA ALA A 89 -1.59 11.70 -3.20
C ALA A 89 -0.08 11.63 -3.47
N MET A 90 0.49 10.43 -3.56
CA MET A 90 1.89 10.23 -3.91
C MET A 90 2.22 10.79 -5.30
N MET A 91 1.43 10.47 -6.32
CA MET A 91 1.64 10.92 -7.70
C MET A 91 1.60 12.45 -7.81
N VAL A 92 0.61 13.09 -7.17
CA VAL A 92 0.48 14.56 -7.17
C VAL A 92 1.66 15.20 -6.42
N CYS A 93 1.95 14.75 -5.20
CA CYS A 93 3.04 15.29 -4.41
C CYS A 93 4.40 15.15 -5.11
N TYR A 94 4.72 13.97 -5.64
CA TYR A 94 6.01 13.73 -6.29
C TYR A 94 6.07 14.31 -7.70
N GLY A 95 4.96 14.44 -8.41
CA GLY A 95 4.88 15.19 -9.67
C GLY A 95 5.27 16.66 -9.46
N PHE A 96 4.65 17.34 -8.48
CA PHE A 96 5.01 18.72 -8.15
C PHE A 96 6.46 18.87 -7.71
N ILE A 97 6.95 17.95 -6.88
CA ILE A 97 8.35 17.98 -6.43
C ILE A 97 9.30 17.72 -7.61
N GLY A 98 8.98 16.78 -8.49
CA GLY A 98 9.74 16.46 -9.69
C GLY A 98 9.87 17.67 -10.63
N CYS A 99 8.74 18.32 -10.94
CA CYS A 99 8.69 19.55 -11.74
C CYS A 99 9.51 20.68 -11.11
N THR A 100 9.46 20.82 -9.79
CA THR A 100 10.25 21.83 -9.07
C THR A 100 11.75 21.53 -9.16
N VAL A 101 12.14 20.26 -9.01
CA VAL A 101 13.54 19.86 -9.09
C VAL A 101 14.12 19.99 -10.49
N THR A 102 13.35 19.68 -11.53
CA THR A 102 13.82 19.80 -12.92
C THR A 102 13.90 21.26 -13.38
N ARG A 103 12.94 22.12 -12.99
CA ARG A 103 12.94 23.53 -13.39
C ARG A 103 13.98 24.38 -12.65
N HIS A 104 14.18 24.15 -11.36
CA HIS A 104 14.92 25.09 -10.50
C HIS A 104 16.37 24.66 -10.19
N PHE A 105 16.70 23.38 -10.36
CA PHE A 105 17.98 22.81 -9.94
C PHE A 105 18.73 22.15 -11.12
N ASN A 106 18.90 22.89 -12.21
CA ASN A 106 19.72 22.48 -13.37
C ASN A 106 21.24 22.62 -13.13
N SER A 107 21.65 22.98 -11.91
CA SER A 107 23.06 23.13 -11.51
C SER A 107 23.71 21.78 -11.16
N LEU A 108 25.01 21.64 -11.44
CA LEU A 108 25.83 20.46 -11.11
C LEU A 108 26.18 20.33 -9.61
N ARG A 109 25.47 21.06 -8.72
CA ARG A 109 25.79 21.05 -7.29
C ARG A 109 25.49 19.67 -6.68
N LYS A 110 26.41 19.16 -5.85
CA LYS A 110 26.28 17.84 -5.18
C LYS A 110 24.95 17.68 -4.40
N GLU A 111 24.41 18.77 -3.86
CA GLU A 111 23.13 18.76 -3.15
C GLU A 111 21.93 18.48 -4.08
N ASP A 112 21.96 19.02 -5.30
CA ASP A 112 20.90 18.83 -6.30
C ASP A 112 20.90 17.41 -6.86
N GLN A 113 22.11 16.84 -7.04
CA GLN A 113 22.28 15.42 -7.36
C GLN A 113 21.70 14.51 -6.28
N ARG A 114 21.91 14.84 -4.99
CA ARG A 114 21.32 14.10 -3.87
C ARG A 114 19.79 14.18 -3.88
N LYS A 115 19.21 15.37 -4.10
CA LYS A 115 17.75 15.55 -4.21
C LYS A 115 17.16 14.75 -5.36
N ARG A 116 17.78 14.79 -6.54
CA ARG A 116 17.38 14.00 -7.72
C ARG A 116 17.46 12.49 -7.45
N ARG A 117 18.52 12.02 -6.78
CA ARG A 117 18.66 10.61 -6.38
C ARG A 117 17.53 10.19 -5.43
N LEU A 118 17.24 10.99 -4.40
CA LEU A 118 16.14 10.73 -3.47
C LEU A 118 14.79 10.69 -4.20
N LEU A 119 14.54 11.58 -5.15
CA LEU A 119 13.31 11.54 -5.95
C LEU A 119 13.21 10.31 -6.82
N LYS A 120 14.31 9.88 -7.46
CA LYS A 120 14.33 8.62 -8.21
C LYS A 120 13.96 7.44 -7.31
N ILE A 121 14.56 7.36 -6.12
CA ILE A 121 14.26 6.31 -5.14
C ILE A 121 12.78 6.30 -4.81
N ILE A 122 12.24 7.46 -4.39
CA ILE A 122 10.84 7.55 -3.98
C ILE A 122 9.90 7.25 -5.16
N THR A 123 10.23 7.68 -6.37
CA THR A 123 9.46 7.34 -7.58
C THR A 123 9.47 5.82 -7.81
N THR A 124 10.63 5.17 -7.66
CA THR A 124 10.71 3.69 -7.72
C THR A 124 9.83 3.05 -6.66
N LEU A 125 9.78 3.57 -5.43
CA LEU A 125 8.89 3.07 -4.38
C LEU A 125 7.42 3.13 -4.79
N VAL A 126 6.99 4.26 -5.36
CA VAL A 126 5.60 4.44 -5.81
C VAL A 126 5.25 3.49 -6.94
N VAL A 127 6.16 3.30 -7.90
CA VAL A 127 5.96 2.36 -9.02
C VAL A 127 5.87 0.93 -8.53
N VAL A 128 6.76 0.52 -7.62
CA VAL A 128 6.75 -0.82 -7.02
C VAL A 128 5.46 -1.04 -6.22
N PHE A 129 5.09 -0.07 -5.38
CA PHE A 129 3.83 -0.11 -4.64
C PHE A 129 2.63 -0.30 -5.58
N ALA A 130 2.54 0.51 -6.65
CA ALA A 130 1.49 0.39 -7.64
C ALA A 130 1.49 -0.99 -8.32
N ALA A 131 2.63 -1.44 -8.82
CA ALA A 131 2.76 -2.71 -9.54
C ALA A 131 2.40 -3.91 -8.64
N CYS A 132 2.79 -3.88 -7.36
CA CYS A 132 2.51 -4.97 -6.44
C CYS A 132 1.04 -5.01 -5.99
N TRP A 133 0.45 -3.85 -5.67
CA TRP A 133 -0.89 -3.78 -5.09
C TRP A 133 -2.02 -3.69 -6.11
N MET A 134 -1.76 -3.13 -7.30
CA MET A 134 -2.79 -2.92 -8.32
C MET A 134 -3.50 -4.22 -8.71
N PRO A 135 -2.82 -5.36 -8.97
CA PRO A 135 -3.51 -6.59 -9.36
C PRO A 135 -4.50 -7.07 -8.31
N PHE A 136 -4.13 -7.00 -7.03
CA PHE A 136 -5.01 -7.37 -5.91
C PHE A 136 -6.26 -6.49 -5.87
N HIS A 137 -6.08 -5.17 -5.94
CA HIS A 137 -7.20 -4.24 -5.91
C HIS A 137 -8.09 -4.33 -7.15
N VAL A 138 -7.54 -4.62 -8.34
CA VAL A 138 -8.32 -4.85 -9.55
C VAL A 138 -9.18 -6.09 -9.41
N VAL A 139 -8.61 -7.24 -9.04
CA VAL A 139 -9.38 -8.49 -8.87
C VAL A 139 -10.48 -8.32 -7.83
N LYS A 140 -10.12 -7.76 -6.66
CA LYS A 140 -11.07 -7.49 -5.57
C LYS A 140 -12.20 -6.55 -5.97
N THR A 141 -11.89 -5.49 -6.73
CA THR A 141 -12.91 -4.53 -7.18
C THR A 141 -13.79 -5.12 -8.28
N MET A 142 -13.25 -5.91 -9.21
CA MET A 142 -14.08 -6.59 -10.23
C MET A 142 -15.06 -7.58 -9.60
N ASP A 143 -14.63 -8.33 -8.58
CA ASP A 143 -15.49 -9.22 -7.80
C ASP A 143 -16.60 -8.42 -7.10
N ALA A 144 -16.25 -7.33 -6.43
CA ALA A 144 -17.20 -6.41 -5.79
C ALA A 144 -18.22 -5.80 -6.76
N LEU A 145 -17.79 -5.43 -7.97
CA LEU A 145 -18.69 -4.89 -9.00
C LEU A 145 -19.64 -5.97 -9.56
N SER A 146 -19.20 -7.23 -9.59
CA SER A 146 -20.05 -8.36 -10.01
C SER A 146 -21.21 -8.56 -9.02
N TYR A 147 -20.96 -8.44 -7.71
CA TYR A 147 -22.01 -8.42 -6.68
C TYR A 147 -23.04 -7.29 -6.83
N LEU A 148 -22.66 -6.20 -7.50
CA LEU A 148 -23.53 -5.05 -7.77
C LEU A 148 -24.18 -5.09 -9.16
N ASN A 149 -23.98 -6.15 -9.93
CA ASN A 149 -24.38 -6.26 -11.34
C ASN A 149 -23.79 -5.14 -12.23
N LEU A 150 -22.59 -4.65 -11.88
CA LEU A 150 -21.85 -3.61 -12.62
C LEU A 150 -20.65 -4.17 -13.41
N ALA A 151 -20.36 -5.46 -13.27
CA ALA A 151 -19.36 -6.20 -14.01
C ALA A 151 -19.95 -7.55 -14.45
N PRO A 152 -19.32 -8.29 -15.40
CA PRO A 152 -19.80 -9.59 -15.83
C PRO A 152 -19.93 -10.56 -14.64
N ASP A 153 -21.04 -11.26 -14.56
CA ASP A 153 -21.35 -12.29 -13.55
C ASP A 153 -21.25 -13.72 -14.11
N SER A 154 -20.77 -13.85 -15.35
CA SER A 154 -20.59 -15.15 -16.00
C SER A 154 -19.64 -16.06 -15.22
N CYS A 155 -19.96 -17.36 -15.18
CA CYS A 155 -19.14 -18.37 -14.48
C CYS A 155 -17.66 -18.33 -14.92
N THR A 156 -17.40 -18.15 -16.22
CA THR A 156 -16.05 -18.03 -16.76
C THR A 156 -15.28 -16.84 -16.16
N PHE A 157 -15.93 -15.68 -16.02
CA PHE A 157 -15.31 -14.50 -15.45
C PHE A 157 -15.07 -14.64 -13.95
N LEU A 158 -16.06 -15.13 -13.20
CA LEU A 158 -15.91 -15.38 -11.75
C LEU A 158 -14.81 -16.41 -11.47
N ASN A 159 -14.70 -17.46 -12.29
CA ASN A 159 -13.63 -18.45 -12.17
C ASN A 159 -12.26 -17.84 -12.47
N LEU A 160 -12.15 -16.93 -13.43
CA LEU A 160 -10.91 -16.18 -13.69
C LEU A 160 -10.51 -15.34 -12.46
N LEU A 161 -11.44 -14.62 -11.85
CA LEU A 161 -11.16 -13.82 -10.64
C LEU A 161 -10.72 -14.71 -9.48
N LEU A 162 -11.40 -15.83 -9.26
CA LEU A 162 -11.07 -16.82 -8.24
C LEU A 162 -9.64 -17.35 -8.41
N LEU A 163 -9.25 -17.71 -9.64
CA LEU A 163 -7.92 -18.22 -9.96
C LEU A 163 -6.84 -17.13 -9.89
N ALA A 164 -7.16 -15.88 -10.24
CA ALA A 164 -6.23 -14.76 -10.20
C ALA A 164 -5.95 -14.24 -8.78
N HIS A 165 -6.94 -14.31 -7.88
CA HIS A 165 -6.87 -13.78 -6.52
C HIS A 165 -5.64 -14.22 -5.70
N PRO A 166 -5.25 -15.51 -5.64
CA PRO A 166 -4.09 -15.93 -4.85
C PRO A 166 -2.77 -15.35 -5.40
N TYR A 167 -2.59 -15.29 -6.72
CA TYR A 167 -1.39 -14.72 -7.33
C TYR A 167 -1.31 -13.21 -7.11
N ALA A 168 -2.44 -12.53 -7.26
CA ALA A 168 -2.55 -11.09 -6.99
C ALA A 168 -2.25 -10.77 -5.52
N THR A 169 -2.75 -11.59 -4.60
CA THR A 169 -2.46 -11.46 -3.15
C THR A 169 -0.99 -11.72 -2.84
N CYS A 170 -0.40 -12.75 -3.43
CA CYS A 170 1.03 -13.05 -3.28
C CYS A 170 1.89 -11.85 -3.73
N LEU A 171 1.60 -11.29 -4.90
CA LEU A 171 2.31 -10.14 -5.43
C LEU A 171 2.16 -8.89 -4.55
N ALA A 172 0.97 -8.66 -3.95
CA ALA A 172 0.78 -7.60 -2.98
C ALA A 172 1.67 -7.78 -1.74
N TYR A 173 1.84 -9.01 -1.24
CA TYR A 173 2.72 -9.30 -0.10
C TYR A 173 4.21 -9.14 -0.43
N VAL A 174 4.63 -9.39 -1.68
CA VAL A 174 6.01 -9.14 -2.13
C VAL A 174 6.43 -7.69 -1.90
N ASN A 175 5.51 -6.72 -1.96
CA ASN A 175 5.80 -5.31 -1.67
C ASN A 175 6.50 -5.11 -0.31
N SER A 176 6.12 -5.87 0.72
CA SER A 176 6.73 -5.80 2.05
C SER A 176 8.19 -6.27 2.04
N CYS A 177 8.50 -7.30 1.25
CA CYS A 177 9.84 -7.86 1.10
C CYS A 177 10.78 -6.96 0.28
N LEU A 178 10.23 -6.08 -0.56
CA LEU A 178 11.03 -5.16 -1.38
C LEU A 178 11.61 -4.01 -0.54
N ASN A 179 10.99 -3.64 0.59
CA ASN A 179 11.47 -2.53 1.42
C ASN A 179 12.93 -2.69 1.89
N PRO A 180 13.36 -3.84 2.49
CA PRO A 180 14.78 -4.08 2.82
C PRO A 180 15.74 -3.98 1.63
N LEU A 181 15.35 -4.50 0.45
CA LEU A 181 16.18 -4.43 -0.76
C LEU A 181 16.39 -2.97 -1.17
N LEU A 182 15.32 -2.17 -1.12
CA LEU A 182 15.37 -0.75 -1.40
C LEU A 182 16.34 -0.02 -0.46
N TYR A 183 16.29 -0.29 0.85
CA TYR A 183 17.27 0.26 1.79
C TYR A 183 18.70 -0.21 1.49
N ALA A 184 18.90 -1.48 1.14
CA ALA A 184 20.22 -2.02 0.82
C ALA A 184 20.87 -1.38 -0.41
N PHE A 185 20.10 -1.06 -1.45
CA PHE A 185 20.60 -0.42 -2.67
C PHE A 185 20.77 1.10 -2.54
N PHE A 186 19.97 1.74 -1.71
CA PHE A 186 19.85 3.21 -1.72
C PHE A 186 20.34 3.90 -0.44
N ASP A 187 20.39 3.22 0.70
CA ASP A 187 20.90 3.75 1.96
C ASP A 187 22.28 3.15 2.30
N LEU A 188 23.31 3.96 2.06
CA LEU A 188 24.70 3.60 2.37
C LEU A 188 24.93 3.36 3.87
N ARG A 189 24.17 4.03 4.75
CA ARG A 189 24.26 3.82 6.20
C ARG A 189 23.64 2.49 6.58
N PHE A 190 22.46 2.18 6.05
CA PHE A 190 21.81 0.88 6.23
C PHE A 190 22.73 -0.25 5.77
N ARG A 191 23.33 -0.13 4.58
CA ARG A 191 24.30 -1.12 4.07
C ARG A 191 25.51 -1.27 4.99
N SER A 192 26.10 -0.18 5.46
CA SER A 192 27.24 -0.21 6.38
C SER A 192 26.89 -0.88 7.72
N GLN A 193 25.73 -0.57 8.28
CA GLN A 193 25.23 -1.18 9.52
C GLN A 193 24.93 -2.67 9.33
N CYS A 194 24.28 -3.07 8.24
CA CYS A 194 24.03 -4.48 7.93
C CYS A 194 25.34 -5.26 7.75
N LEU A 195 26.32 -4.71 7.02
CA LEU A 195 27.64 -5.36 6.85
C LEU A 195 28.39 -5.48 8.18
N CYS A 196 28.27 -4.48 9.05
CA CYS A 196 28.83 -4.52 10.39
C CYS A 196 28.16 -5.61 11.26
N LEU A 197 26.83 -5.71 11.23
CA LEU A 197 26.06 -6.71 11.98
C LEU A 197 26.30 -8.14 11.47
N LEU A 198 26.48 -8.31 10.16
CA LEU A 198 26.74 -9.62 9.54
C LEU A 198 28.22 -10.04 9.66
N ASN A 199 29.07 -9.26 10.35
CA ASN A 199 30.52 -9.46 10.41
C ASN A 199 31.18 -9.57 9.02
N LEU A 200 30.53 -9.00 7.99
CA LEU A 200 31.01 -8.98 6.60
C LEU A 200 31.88 -7.76 6.32
N LYS A 201 32.46 -7.12 7.35
CA LYS A 201 33.58 -6.20 7.17
C LYS A 201 34.77 -6.98 6.62
N LYS A 202 34.77 -7.19 5.30
CA LYS A 202 36.01 -7.43 4.57
C LYS A 202 36.83 -6.15 4.63
N ALA A 203 38.07 -6.32 5.05
CA ALA A 203 39.15 -5.38 4.88
C ALA A 203 39.07 -4.69 3.52
N LEU A 204 39.01 -3.37 3.54
CA LEU A 204 39.45 -2.53 2.45
C LEU A 204 40.30 -1.41 3.05
#